data_AF-A0A914KL38-F1
#
_entry.id   AF-A0A914KL38-F1
#
_cell.length_a   1.000
_cell.length_b   1.000
_cell.length_c   1.000
_cell.angle_alpha   90.00
_cell.angle_beta   90.00
_cell.angle_gamma   90.00
#
_symmetry.space_group_name_H-M   'P 1'
#
loop_
_entity.id
_entity.type
_entity.pdbx_description
1 polymer ?
#
loop_
_entity_poly.entity_id
_entity_poly.type
_entity_poly.pdbx_seq_one_letter_code
_entity_poly.pdbx_strand_id
1 'polypeptide(L)'
;MFRQKYEYFVTNIKLVDSFFEDSFKTLVESGKPFSKCGKCRRYMKLVEARPQRLYCPTCQEQYPVPSAKDASVRLHGEHLCPIDGFELLYFHPAGGKLAKSFAFCPHCYNNPPFEDMRGRHPGCNECSHPECQHSYISQGVLQCLTRCFGGRGTLVLDPQSGPKWRLSCNKCPAVVSIFEGASKLKVMDRCEKCGARKLSVEYKNAKTSKLPDQACNFVGCAFCEQHNLGECVNFRHAFLDKEPTIGGSRGTRGNRGGRGRGRGQPPEAILQIVTTSPQAAGVLEGEELEDKVEERAVEGA
;
A
#
# COMPACT_ATOMS: atom_id res chain seq x y z
N MET A 1 -33.66 9.13 -41.59
CA MET A 1 -32.60 9.37 -40.57
C MET A 1 -31.74 8.13 -40.31
N PHE A 2 -32.30 6.92 -40.10
CA PHE A 2 -31.52 5.71 -39.81
C PHE A 2 -30.65 5.22 -40.98
N ARG A 3 -31.16 5.30 -42.22
CA ARG A 3 -30.43 4.89 -43.42
C ARG A 3 -29.11 5.64 -43.63
N GLN A 4 -29.12 6.96 -43.46
CA GLN A 4 -27.90 7.78 -43.57
C GLN A 4 -26.87 7.46 -42.48
N LYS A 5 -27.31 7.17 -41.25
CA LYS A 5 -26.40 6.71 -40.18
C LYS A 5 -25.79 5.34 -40.49
N TYR A 6 -26.58 4.43 -41.06
CA TYR A 6 -26.12 3.10 -41.46
C TYR A 6 -25.11 3.17 -42.62
N GLU A 7 -25.41 3.92 -43.68
CA GLU A 7 -24.50 4.14 -44.80
C GLU A 7 -23.19 4.80 -44.35
N TYR A 8 -23.27 5.78 -43.44
CA TYR A 8 -22.08 6.39 -42.83
C TYR A 8 -21.25 5.38 -42.04
N PHE A 9 -21.87 4.52 -41.24
CA PHE A 9 -21.15 3.53 -40.44
C PHE A 9 -20.47 2.46 -41.32
N VAL A 10 -21.17 1.93 -42.33
CA VAL A 10 -20.62 0.91 -43.25
C VAL A 10 -19.46 1.46 -44.08
N THR A 11 -19.54 2.72 -44.52
CA THR A 11 -18.48 3.35 -45.31
C THR A 11 -17.22 3.59 -44.47
N ASN A 12 -17.39 3.86 -43.18
CA ASN A 12 -16.29 4.21 -42.27
C ASN A 12 -15.85 3.05 -41.35
N ILE A 13 -16.44 1.85 -41.47
CA ILE A 13 -16.15 0.73 -40.58
C ILE A 13 -14.67 0.31 -40.65
N LYS A 14 -14.03 0.45 -41.82
CA LYS A 14 -12.59 0.16 -41.99
C LYS A 14 -11.67 1.09 -41.20
N LEU A 15 -12.09 2.34 -40.96
CA LEU A 15 -11.35 3.26 -40.09
C LEU A 15 -11.48 2.82 -38.63
N VAL A 16 -12.67 2.38 -38.22
CA VAL A 16 -12.89 1.80 -36.89
C VAL A 16 -12.06 0.53 -36.74
N ASP A 17 -12.08 -0.37 -37.72
CA ASP A 17 -11.27 -1.59 -37.75
C ASP A 17 -9.77 -1.30 -37.74
N SER A 18 -9.28 -0.24 -38.39
CA SER A 18 -7.85 0.11 -38.32
C SER A 18 -7.45 0.59 -36.92
N PHE A 19 -8.30 1.39 -36.25
CA PHE A 19 -8.08 1.78 -34.85
C PHE A 19 -8.12 0.59 -33.89
N PHE A 20 -8.98 -0.39 -34.16
CA PHE A 20 -9.01 -1.65 -33.41
C PHE A 20 -7.77 -2.50 -33.70
N GLU A 21 -7.40 -2.69 -34.97
CA GLU A 21 -6.21 -3.44 -35.36
C GLU A 21 -4.94 -2.86 -34.74
N ASP A 22 -4.76 -1.54 -34.69
CA ASP A 22 -3.59 -0.92 -34.05
C ASP A 22 -3.57 -1.17 -32.53
N SER A 23 -4.76 -1.22 -31.91
CA SER A 23 -4.93 -1.61 -30.50
C SER A 23 -4.67 -3.10 -30.26
N PHE A 24 -4.89 -3.97 -31.26
CA PHE A 24 -4.70 -5.42 -31.15
C PHE A 24 -3.29 -5.88 -31.59
N LYS A 25 -2.70 -5.27 -32.61
CA LYS A 25 -1.33 -5.57 -33.10
C LYS A 25 -0.30 -5.28 -32.03
N THR A 26 -0.46 -4.18 -31.30
CA THR A 26 0.34 -3.89 -30.10
C THR A 26 0.17 -4.92 -28.98
N LEU A 27 -0.98 -5.61 -28.87
CA LEU A 27 -1.26 -6.63 -27.85
C LEU A 27 -0.73 -8.04 -28.21
N VAL A 28 -0.72 -8.39 -29.50
CA VAL A 28 -0.23 -9.67 -30.00
C VAL A 28 1.31 -9.70 -29.99
N GLU A 29 1.95 -8.59 -30.37
CA GLU A 29 3.42 -8.45 -30.41
C GLU A 29 4.06 -8.02 -29.08
N SER A 30 3.33 -7.36 -28.17
CA SER A 30 3.93 -6.93 -26.90
C SER A 30 3.88 -7.99 -25.80
N GLY A 31 5.05 -8.27 -25.24
CA GLY A 31 5.18 -8.70 -23.85
C GLY A 31 5.85 -10.06 -23.66
N LYS A 32 7.00 -10.03 -22.98
CA LYS A 32 7.55 -11.20 -22.29
C LYS A 32 6.47 -11.76 -21.34
N PRO A 33 6.34 -13.10 -21.22
CA PRO A 33 5.50 -13.72 -20.20
C PRO A 33 5.73 -13.07 -18.82
N PHE A 34 4.65 -12.68 -18.13
CA PHE A 34 4.74 -11.90 -16.89
C PHE A 34 4.25 -12.67 -15.65
N SER A 35 2.99 -13.12 -15.64
CA SER A 35 2.42 -13.93 -14.55
C SER A 35 1.39 -14.92 -15.08
N LYS A 36 1.05 -15.98 -14.34
CA LYS A 36 0.08 -16.99 -14.76
C LYS A 36 -1.35 -16.60 -14.42
N CYS A 37 -2.25 -16.85 -15.38
CA CYS A 37 -3.69 -16.74 -15.20
C CYS A 37 -4.19 -17.86 -14.29
N GLY A 38 -5.03 -17.54 -13.30
CA GLY A 38 -5.62 -18.57 -12.43
C GLY A 38 -6.63 -19.47 -13.14
N LYS A 39 -7.31 -18.95 -14.19
CA LYS A 39 -8.33 -19.70 -14.96
C LYS A 39 -7.72 -20.81 -15.82
N CYS A 40 -6.74 -20.47 -16.66
CA CYS A 40 -6.17 -21.38 -17.66
C CYS A 40 -4.73 -21.83 -17.35
N ARG A 41 -4.10 -21.28 -16.30
CA ARG A 41 -2.71 -21.54 -15.88
C ARG A 41 -1.64 -21.19 -16.93
N ARG A 42 -2.02 -20.51 -18.02
CA ARG A 42 -1.09 -19.99 -19.03
C ARG A 42 -0.60 -18.60 -18.65
N TYR A 43 0.56 -18.25 -19.19
CA TYR A 43 1.15 -16.94 -18.97
C TYR A 43 0.29 -15.83 -19.58
N MET A 44 0.06 -14.81 -18.77
CA MET A 44 -0.45 -13.51 -19.15
C MET A 44 0.72 -12.58 -19.46
N LYS A 45 0.43 -11.56 -20.25
CA LYS A 45 1.38 -10.51 -20.62
C LYS A 45 1.00 -9.22 -19.89
N LEU A 46 1.99 -8.48 -19.39
CA LEU A 46 1.78 -7.12 -18.89
C LEU A 46 1.87 -6.16 -20.07
N VAL A 47 0.76 -5.46 -20.35
CA VAL A 47 0.71 -4.38 -21.33
C VAL A 47 1.06 -3.09 -20.61
N GLU A 48 2.25 -2.56 -20.88
CA GLU A 48 2.79 -1.36 -20.22
C GLU A 48 2.17 -0.05 -20.73
N ALA A 49 1.55 -0.08 -21.91
CA ALA A 49 0.81 1.04 -22.47
C ALA A 49 -0.32 1.45 -21.50
N ARG A 50 -0.39 2.74 -21.16
CA ARG A 50 -1.35 3.26 -20.18
C ARG A 50 -2.78 3.28 -20.77
N PRO A 51 -3.82 2.89 -19.99
CA PRO A 51 -3.73 2.32 -18.64
C PRO A 51 -3.15 0.89 -18.66
N GLN A 52 -2.23 0.63 -17.73
CA GLN A 52 -1.55 -0.65 -17.63
C GLN A 52 -2.56 -1.76 -17.29
N ARG A 53 -2.37 -2.93 -17.90
CA ARG A 53 -3.25 -4.08 -17.72
C ARG A 53 -2.52 -5.38 -18.00
N LEU A 54 -2.96 -6.46 -17.37
CA LEU A 54 -2.60 -7.81 -17.79
C LEU A 54 -3.56 -8.26 -18.89
N TYR A 55 -3.04 -8.99 -19.86
CA TYR A 55 -3.84 -9.66 -20.88
C TYR A 55 -3.51 -11.15 -20.89
N CYS A 56 -4.55 -11.98 -20.83
CA CYS A 56 -4.42 -13.43 -20.99
C CYS A 56 -4.77 -13.81 -22.44
N PRO A 57 -3.80 -14.28 -23.27
CA PRO A 57 -4.09 -14.66 -24.65
C PRO A 57 -5.02 -15.87 -24.78
N THR A 58 -4.96 -16.80 -23.82
CA THR A 58 -5.76 -18.03 -23.85
C THR A 58 -7.22 -17.78 -23.48
N CYS A 59 -7.47 -16.96 -22.45
CA CYS A 59 -8.84 -16.60 -22.05
C CYS A 59 -9.38 -15.39 -22.81
N GLN A 60 -8.52 -14.66 -23.52
CA GLN A 60 -8.83 -13.38 -24.17
C GLN A 60 -9.38 -12.32 -23.21
N GLU A 61 -9.01 -12.38 -21.93
CA GLU A 61 -9.46 -11.45 -20.88
C GLU A 61 -8.37 -10.42 -20.52
N GLN A 62 -8.80 -9.26 -20.06
CA GLN A 62 -7.93 -8.19 -19.58
C GLN A 62 -8.20 -7.89 -18.10
N TYR A 63 -7.13 -7.65 -17.34
CA TYR A 63 -7.20 -7.27 -15.94
C TYR A 63 -6.44 -5.95 -15.76
N PRO A 64 -7.14 -4.81 -15.62
CA PRO A 64 -6.52 -3.57 -15.17
C PRO A 64 -5.67 -3.79 -13.92
N VAL A 65 -4.50 -3.18 -13.87
CA VAL A 65 -3.60 -3.22 -12.70
C VAL A 65 -3.51 -1.83 -12.06
N PRO A 66 -3.16 -1.71 -10.77
CA PRO A 66 -2.95 -0.41 -10.17
C PRO A 66 -1.89 0.37 -10.95
N SER A 67 -2.23 1.60 -11.34
CA SER A 67 -1.32 2.50 -12.04
C SER A 67 -1.20 3.81 -11.28
N ALA A 68 0.02 4.19 -10.95
CA ALA A 68 0.36 5.53 -10.48
C ALA A 68 1.56 6.06 -11.27
N LYS A 69 1.82 7.36 -11.18
CA LYS A 69 3.00 7.97 -11.81
C LYS A 69 4.25 7.25 -11.30
N ASP A 70 5.10 6.82 -12.23
CA ASP A 70 6.38 6.13 -11.98
C ASP A 70 6.29 4.86 -11.11
N ALA A 71 5.10 4.28 -10.96
CA ALA A 71 4.91 3.04 -10.22
C ALA A 71 5.33 1.82 -11.03
N SER A 72 5.75 0.76 -10.34
CA SER A 72 6.10 -0.52 -10.95
C SER A 72 5.23 -1.65 -10.42
N VAL A 73 4.88 -2.58 -11.31
CA VAL A 73 4.21 -3.83 -10.98
C VAL A 73 5.21 -4.95 -11.19
N ARG A 74 5.36 -5.84 -10.21
CA ARG A 74 6.30 -6.96 -10.25
C ARG A 74 5.61 -8.26 -9.88
N LEU A 75 6.18 -9.38 -10.27
CA LEU A 75 5.73 -10.69 -9.82
C LEU A 75 6.03 -10.85 -8.32
N HIS A 76 5.04 -11.30 -7.54
CA HIS A 76 5.20 -11.52 -6.10
C HIS A 76 5.58 -12.97 -5.81
N GLY A 77 6.79 -13.36 -6.21
CA GLY A 77 7.26 -14.74 -6.09
C GLY A 77 6.36 -15.75 -6.80
N GLU A 78 6.22 -16.95 -6.23
CA GLU A 78 5.33 -18.01 -6.72
C GLU A 78 4.03 -18.11 -5.90
N HIS A 79 3.61 -17.01 -5.28
CA HIS A 79 2.40 -16.99 -4.46
C HIS A 79 1.14 -17.01 -5.32
N LEU A 80 0.22 -17.89 -4.98
CA LEU A 80 -1.07 -18.03 -5.65
C LEU A 80 -2.20 -17.51 -4.76
N CYS A 81 -3.19 -16.89 -5.38
CA CYS A 81 -4.44 -16.57 -4.70
C CYS A 81 -5.20 -17.87 -4.39
N PRO A 82 -5.64 -18.10 -3.13
CA PRO A 82 -6.37 -19.32 -2.77
C PRO A 82 -7.78 -19.38 -3.36
N ILE A 83 -8.34 -18.24 -3.79
CA ILE A 83 -9.72 -18.16 -4.30
C ILE A 83 -9.79 -18.64 -5.76
N ASP A 84 -8.83 -18.21 -6.58
CA ASP A 84 -8.91 -18.31 -8.04
C ASP A 84 -7.63 -18.83 -8.70
N GLY A 85 -6.56 -19.08 -7.93
CA GLY A 85 -5.29 -19.62 -8.41
C GLY A 85 -4.44 -18.66 -9.23
N PHE A 86 -4.77 -17.35 -9.28
CA PHE A 86 -3.92 -16.38 -9.98
C PHE A 86 -2.59 -16.19 -9.26
N GLU A 87 -1.50 -16.08 -10.04
CA GLU A 87 -0.22 -15.61 -9.49
C GLU A 87 -0.36 -14.17 -8.99
N LEU A 88 0.06 -13.95 -7.75
CA LEU A 88 -0.01 -12.65 -7.11
C LEU A 88 1.04 -11.71 -7.68
N LEU A 89 0.66 -10.45 -7.78
CA LEU A 89 1.53 -9.36 -8.19
C LEU A 89 1.77 -8.43 -7.01
N TYR A 90 2.82 -7.64 -7.12
CA TYR A 90 3.20 -6.67 -6.11
C TYR A 90 3.29 -5.29 -6.74
N PHE A 91 2.49 -4.36 -6.22
CA PHE A 91 2.47 -2.98 -6.68
C PHE A 91 3.41 -2.13 -5.83
N HIS A 92 4.36 -1.47 -6.45
CA HIS A 92 5.27 -0.53 -5.82
C HIS A 92 4.99 0.88 -6.37
N PRO A 93 4.29 1.74 -5.62
CA PRO A 93 4.12 3.14 -6.00
C PRO A 93 5.44 3.92 -5.93
N ALA A 94 5.60 4.91 -6.81
CA ALA A 94 6.61 5.94 -6.62
C ALA A 94 6.13 6.95 -5.57
N GLY A 95 6.92 7.18 -4.53
CA GLY A 95 6.60 8.14 -3.48
C GLY A 95 7.46 8.05 -2.22
N GLY A 96 8.68 7.51 -2.34
CA GLY A 96 9.61 7.40 -1.23
C GLY A 96 9.13 6.49 -0.09
N LYS A 97 9.62 6.74 1.13
CA LYS A 97 9.46 5.83 2.29
C LYS A 97 8.01 5.62 2.74
N LEU A 98 7.11 6.55 2.43
CA LEU A 98 5.71 6.53 2.85
C LEU A 98 4.76 5.91 1.83
N ALA A 99 5.23 5.64 0.61
CA ALA A 99 4.40 5.07 -0.43
C ALA A 99 4.07 3.61 -0.13
N LYS A 100 2.77 3.29 -0.15
CA LYS A 100 2.24 1.99 0.28
C LYS A 100 2.28 0.99 -0.85
N SER A 101 3.20 0.05 -0.74
CA SER A 101 3.20 -1.11 -1.61
C SER A 101 2.35 -2.22 -1.03
N PHE A 102 1.79 -3.05 -1.90
CA PHE A 102 0.93 -4.14 -1.50
C PHE A 102 0.93 -5.25 -2.56
N ALA A 103 0.74 -6.48 -2.09
CA ALA A 103 0.42 -7.60 -2.97
C ALA A 103 -1.04 -7.53 -3.40
N PHE A 104 -1.37 -7.95 -4.62
CA PHE A 104 -2.74 -8.05 -5.11
C PHE A 104 -2.92 -9.23 -6.07
N CYS A 105 -4.11 -9.83 -6.04
CA CYS A 105 -4.55 -10.77 -7.08
C CYS A 105 -5.17 -9.97 -8.23
N PRO A 106 -4.79 -10.21 -9.51
CA PRO A 106 -5.39 -9.52 -10.64
C PRO A 106 -6.91 -9.66 -10.73
N HIS A 107 -7.45 -10.83 -10.40
CA HIS A 107 -8.89 -11.05 -10.46
C HIS A 107 -9.62 -10.39 -9.30
N CYS A 108 -9.16 -10.59 -8.05
CA CYS A 108 -9.77 -9.95 -6.86
C CYS A 108 -9.66 -8.41 -6.90
N TYR A 109 -8.60 -7.85 -7.47
CA TYR A 109 -8.46 -6.39 -7.62
C TYR A 109 -9.58 -5.80 -8.50
N ASN A 110 -9.94 -6.52 -9.57
CA ASN A 110 -10.97 -6.08 -10.52
C ASN A 110 -12.38 -6.53 -10.14
N ASN A 111 -12.49 -7.63 -9.38
CA ASN A 111 -13.74 -8.21 -8.90
C ASN A 111 -13.58 -8.57 -7.42
N PRO A 112 -13.61 -7.58 -6.51
CA PRO A 112 -13.38 -7.84 -5.09
C PRO A 112 -14.43 -8.82 -4.53
N PRO A 113 -14.01 -9.99 -4.02
CA PRO A 113 -14.93 -11.03 -3.58
C PRO A 113 -15.59 -10.74 -2.23
N PHE A 114 -15.04 -9.78 -1.47
CA PHE A 114 -15.51 -9.45 -0.13
C PHE A 114 -15.92 -7.98 -0.04
N GLU A 115 -16.96 -7.71 0.75
CA GLU A 115 -17.52 -6.35 0.90
C GLU A 115 -16.56 -5.36 1.56
N ASP A 116 -15.59 -5.84 2.33
CA ASP A 116 -14.58 -5.02 2.98
C ASP A 116 -13.49 -4.55 2.02
N MET A 117 -13.32 -5.17 0.84
CA MET A 117 -12.33 -4.82 -0.18
C MET A 117 -12.77 -3.66 -1.10
N ARG A 118 -13.34 -2.59 -0.53
CA ARG A 118 -13.85 -1.41 -1.28
C ARG A 118 -12.87 -0.23 -1.38
N GLY A 119 -11.59 -0.44 -1.10
CA GLY A 119 -10.57 0.59 -1.27
C GLY A 119 -10.45 1.07 -2.73
N ARG A 120 -9.86 2.25 -2.94
CA ARG A 120 -9.54 2.76 -4.29
C ARG A 120 -8.62 1.81 -5.06
N HIS A 121 -7.77 1.08 -4.33
CA HIS A 121 -6.84 0.09 -4.86
C HIS A 121 -6.85 -1.15 -3.94
N PRO A 122 -7.83 -2.06 -4.08
CA PRO A 122 -8.00 -3.16 -3.14
C PRO A 122 -6.87 -4.18 -3.30
N GLY A 123 -5.95 -4.21 -2.34
CA GLY A 123 -4.88 -5.20 -2.28
C GLY A 123 -5.27 -6.45 -1.49
N CYS A 124 -4.41 -7.47 -1.51
CA CYS A 124 -4.55 -8.64 -0.66
C CYS A 124 -4.55 -8.27 0.84
N ASN A 125 -3.96 -7.14 1.23
CA ASN A 125 -4.02 -6.58 2.59
C ASN A 125 -5.44 -6.12 3.01
N GLU A 126 -6.43 -6.15 2.12
CA GLU A 126 -7.85 -5.96 2.44
C GLU A 126 -8.66 -7.28 2.36
N CYS A 127 -8.05 -8.37 1.88
CA CYS A 127 -8.70 -9.66 1.73
C CYS A 127 -9.03 -10.28 3.10
N SER A 128 -10.23 -10.86 3.22
CA SER A 128 -10.72 -11.58 4.41
C SER A 128 -10.74 -13.11 4.22
N HIS A 129 -10.07 -13.63 3.19
CA HIS A 129 -9.91 -15.08 3.03
C HIS A 129 -8.91 -15.65 4.06
N PRO A 130 -9.29 -16.66 4.87
CA PRO A 130 -8.43 -17.19 5.94
C PRO A 130 -7.15 -17.85 5.43
N GLU A 131 -7.20 -18.51 4.26
CA GLU A 131 -6.02 -19.17 3.68
C GLU A 131 -5.11 -18.21 2.88
N CYS A 132 -5.53 -16.95 2.69
CA CYS A 132 -4.69 -15.99 1.99
C CYS A 132 -3.55 -15.54 2.91
N GLN A 133 -2.30 -15.87 2.55
CA GLN A 133 -1.12 -15.51 3.34
C GLN A 133 -0.86 -14.01 3.41
N HIS A 134 -1.47 -13.24 2.51
CA HIS A 134 -1.34 -11.78 2.41
C HIS A 134 -2.58 -11.02 2.90
N SER A 135 -3.60 -11.74 3.41
CA SER A 135 -4.80 -11.15 4.02
C SER A 135 -4.46 -10.34 5.25
N TYR A 136 -5.33 -9.39 5.62
CA TYR A 136 -5.22 -8.76 6.92
C TYR A 136 -5.50 -9.74 8.06
N ILE A 137 -6.19 -10.85 7.82
CA ILE A 137 -6.36 -11.92 8.82
C ILE A 137 -5.00 -12.53 9.15
N SER A 138 -4.20 -12.85 8.12
CA SER A 138 -2.89 -13.50 8.25
C SER A 138 -1.77 -12.54 8.65
N GLN A 139 -1.78 -11.30 8.16
CA GLN A 139 -0.68 -10.33 8.34
C GLN A 139 -1.06 -9.11 9.19
N GLY A 140 -2.32 -8.96 9.59
CA GLY A 140 -2.79 -7.84 10.41
C GLY A 140 -2.29 -7.96 11.84
N VAL A 141 -1.65 -6.91 12.35
CA VAL A 141 -0.98 -6.93 13.66
C VAL A 141 -1.81 -6.22 14.72
N LEU A 142 -2.33 -5.04 14.41
CA LEU A 142 -3.08 -4.21 15.37
C LEU A 142 -4.11 -3.36 14.63
N GLN A 143 -5.20 -3.00 15.31
CA GLN A 143 -6.10 -1.97 14.84
C GLN A 143 -5.34 -0.66 14.57
N CYS A 144 -5.66 0.03 13.48
CA CYS A 144 -5.04 1.31 13.16
C CYS A 144 -5.24 2.32 14.30
N LEU A 145 -4.13 2.98 14.68
CA LEU A 145 -4.08 3.90 15.82
C LEU A 145 -4.97 5.14 15.64
N THR A 146 -5.18 5.58 14.39
CA THR A 146 -6.12 6.67 14.07
C THR A 146 -7.58 6.24 14.11
N ARG A 147 -7.86 4.94 14.34
CA ARG A 147 -9.20 4.32 14.26
C ARG A 147 -9.95 4.68 12.97
N CYS A 148 -9.21 4.77 11.87
CA CYS A 148 -9.76 5.16 10.59
C CYS A 148 -10.86 4.21 10.09
N PHE A 149 -11.70 4.73 9.20
CA PHE A 149 -12.75 3.97 8.52
C PHE A 149 -13.77 3.32 9.48
N GLY A 150 -14.08 4.01 10.59
CA GLY A 150 -15.00 3.53 11.63
C GLY A 150 -14.41 2.41 12.48
N GLY A 151 -13.10 2.42 12.72
CA GLY A 151 -12.43 1.37 13.48
C GLY A 151 -12.26 0.06 12.72
N ARG A 152 -12.21 0.09 11.38
CA ARG A 152 -11.99 -1.11 10.53
C ARG A 152 -10.58 -1.18 9.92
N GLY A 153 -9.84 -0.08 9.91
CA GLY A 153 -8.47 -0.07 9.37
C GLY A 153 -7.52 -0.87 10.25
N THR A 154 -6.81 -1.83 9.68
CA THR A 154 -5.83 -2.68 10.39
C THR A 154 -4.42 -2.36 9.90
N LEU A 155 -3.46 -2.27 10.81
CA LEU A 155 -2.03 -2.20 10.51
C LEU A 155 -1.56 -3.60 10.08
N VAL A 156 -1.28 -3.75 8.80
CA VAL A 156 -0.88 -5.02 8.17
C VAL A 156 0.62 -5.00 7.90
N LEU A 157 1.30 -6.09 8.23
CA LEU A 157 2.71 -6.28 7.89
C LEU A 157 2.89 -6.34 6.38
N ASP A 158 3.81 -5.52 5.87
CA ASP A 158 4.25 -5.61 4.48
C ASP A 158 5.41 -6.63 4.36
N PRO A 159 5.17 -7.84 3.80
CA PRO A 159 6.18 -8.90 3.77
C PRO A 159 7.39 -8.58 2.87
N GLN A 160 7.26 -7.63 1.95
CA GLN A 160 8.33 -7.23 1.02
C GLN A 160 9.03 -5.93 1.45
N SER A 161 8.68 -5.39 2.63
CA SER A 161 9.30 -4.16 3.13
C SER A 161 10.69 -4.36 3.72
N GLY A 162 11.11 -5.61 3.96
CA GLY A 162 12.45 -5.92 4.45
C GLY A 162 13.55 -5.35 3.54
N PRO A 163 14.66 -4.82 4.10
CA PRO A 163 15.02 -4.76 5.53
C PRO A 163 14.42 -3.55 6.28
N LYS A 164 13.64 -2.69 5.61
CA LYS A 164 12.97 -1.50 6.20
C LYS A 164 11.53 -1.85 6.55
N TRP A 165 11.38 -2.79 7.48
CA TRP A 165 10.08 -3.38 7.79
C TRP A 165 9.07 -2.34 8.24
N ARG A 166 7.82 -2.50 7.79
CA ARG A 166 6.74 -1.58 8.10
C ARG A 166 5.40 -2.27 8.26
N LEU A 167 4.57 -1.71 9.12
CA LEU A 167 3.14 -1.97 9.19
C LEU A 167 2.41 -0.83 8.49
N SER A 168 1.62 -1.15 7.48
CA SER A 168 0.81 -0.17 6.75
C SER A 168 -0.66 -0.40 7.04
N CYS A 169 -1.38 0.67 7.38
CA CYS A 169 -2.83 0.58 7.47
C CYS A 169 -3.42 0.26 6.09
N ASN A 170 -4.38 -0.66 6.05
CA ASN A 170 -5.09 -1.03 4.83
C ASN A 170 -6.26 -0.09 4.46
N LYS A 171 -6.53 0.98 5.22
CA LYS A 171 -7.63 1.93 4.96
C LYS A 171 -7.27 3.41 4.97
N CYS A 172 -6.19 3.80 5.61
CA CYS A 172 -5.72 5.19 5.64
C CYS A 172 -4.21 5.25 5.40
N PRO A 173 -3.59 6.43 5.27
CA PRO A 173 -2.15 6.60 4.97
C PRO A 173 -1.18 6.16 6.08
N ALA A 174 -1.64 5.79 7.27
CA ALA A 174 -0.78 5.46 8.42
C ALA A 174 0.25 4.36 8.13
N VAL A 175 1.49 4.58 8.54
CA VAL A 175 2.62 3.65 8.45
C VAL A 175 3.42 3.66 9.76
N VAL A 176 3.77 2.49 10.27
CA VAL A 176 4.66 2.31 11.44
C VAL A 176 5.91 1.58 10.96
N SER A 177 7.08 2.16 11.19
CA SER A 177 8.34 1.45 10.89
C SER A 177 8.69 0.54 12.06
N ILE A 178 9.10 -0.69 11.77
CA ILE A 178 9.41 -1.69 12.80
C ILE A 178 10.71 -2.42 12.45
N PHE A 179 11.46 -2.87 13.45
CA PHE A 179 12.62 -3.78 13.36
C PHE A 179 13.53 -3.58 12.13
N GLU A 180 13.96 -2.34 11.88
CA GLU A 180 14.84 -2.03 10.74
C GLU A 180 16.13 -2.85 10.82
N GLY A 181 16.54 -3.43 9.69
CA GLY A 181 17.74 -4.27 9.58
C GLY A 181 17.50 -5.76 9.86
N ALA A 182 16.32 -6.14 10.35
CA ALA A 182 15.99 -7.55 10.54
C ALA A 182 15.96 -8.30 9.19
N SER A 183 16.47 -9.52 9.17
CA SER A 183 16.42 -10.39 7.99
C SER A 183 15.05 -11.02 7.76
N LYS A 184 14.32 -11.29 8.84
CA LYS A 184 13.04 -11.98 8.77
C LYS A 184 12.11 -11.47 9.86
N LEU A 185 10.84 -11.31 9.48
CA LEU A 185 9.80 -10.84 10.37
C LEU A 185 8.52 -11.65 10.08
N LYS A 186 7.92 -12.20 11.13
CA LYS A 186 6.69 -13.00 11.05
C LYS A 186 5.67 -12.54 12.07
N VAL A 187 4.39 -12.56 11.67
CA VAL A 187 3.26 -12.32 12.56
C VAL A 187 2.87 -13.63 13.25
N MET A 188 2.78 -13.59 14.58
CA MET A 188 2.52 -14.73 15.46
C MET A 188 1.15 -14.58 16.14
N ASP A 189 0.94 -15.26 17.26
CA ASP A 189 -0.33 -15.31 17.98
C ASP A 189 -0.66 -13.98 18.67
N ARG A 190 -1.90 -13.85 19.17
CA ARG A 190 -2.34 -12.63 19.85
C ARG A 190 -1.68 -12.45 21.21
N CYS A 191 -1.45 -11.20 21.57
CA CYS A 191 -1.02 -10.75 22.88
C CYS A 191 -2.26 -10.62 23.78
N GLU A 192 -2.22 -11.25 24.95
CA GLU A 192 -3.32 -11.25 25.92
C GLU A 192 -3.59 -9.87 26.53
N LYS A 193 -2.58 -8.98 26.56
CA LYS A 193 -2.70 -7.65 27.21
C LYS A 193 -3.39 -6.61 26.35
N CYS A 194 -2.98 -6.48 25.08
CA CYS A 194 -3.46 -5.42 24.19
C CYS A 194 -4.22 -5.93 22.95
N GLY A 195 -4.31 -7.25 22.76
CA GLY A 195 -4.97 -7.87 21.60
C GLY A 195 -4.19 -7.77 20.27
N ALA A 196 -3.04 -7.08 20.23
CA ALA A 196 -2.16 -7.06 19.06
C ALA A 196 -1.55 -8.45 18.81
N ARG A 197 -1.12 -8.75 17.58
CA ARG A 197 -0.34 -9.96 17.30
C ARG A 197 1.12 -9.76 17.67
N LYS A 198 1.71 -10.79 18.28
CA LYS A 198 3.15 -10.86 18.58
C LYS A 198 3.93 -10.96 17.27
N LEU A 199 5.19 -10.53 17.30
CA LEU A 199 6.10 -10.60 16.16
C LEU A 199 7.28 -11.49 16.51
N SER A 200 7.68 -12.33 15.56
CA SER A 200 8.95 -13.06 15.59
C SER A 200 9.91 -12.38 14.62
N VAL A 201 11.05 -11.95 15.14
CA VAL A 201 12.05 -11.13 14.45
C VAL A 201 13.41 -11.81 14.57
N GLU A 202 14.11 -11.90 13.44
CA GLU A 202 15.44 -12.50 13.34
C GLU A 202 16.38 -11.53 12.60
N TYR A 203 17.50 -11.21 13.24
CA TYR A 203 18.63 -10.45 12.69
C TYR A 203 19.76 -11.41 12.33
N LYS A 204 20.45 -11.15 11.21
CA LYS A 204 21.60 -11.98 10.78
C LYS A 204 22.74 -11.93 11.78
N ASN A 205 23.07 -10.74 12.28
CA ASN A 205 24.22 -10.50 13.13
C ASN A 205 23.89 -9.49 14.24
N ALA A 206 24.57 -9.60 15.38
CA ALA A 206 24.50 -8.67 16.51
C ALA A 206 24.75 -7.20 16.10
N LYS A 207 25.67 -6.96 15.16
CA LYS A 207 26.02 -5.60 14.66
C LYS A 207 24.85 -4.89 13.97
N THR A 208 23.96 -5.64 13.34
CA THR A 208 22.77 -5.10 12.66
C THR A 208 21.54 -5.10 13.55
N SER A 209 21.62 -5.73 14.73
CA SER A 209 20.51 -5.81 15.64
C SER A 209 20.30 -4.48 16.35
N LYS A 210 19.05 -4.03 16.38
CA LYS A 210 18.59 -2.91 17.19
C LYS A 210 17.92 -3.36 18.49
N LEU A 211 17.93 -4.67 18.76
CA LEU A 211 17.37 -5.24 19.98
C LEU A 211 18.29 -4.96 21.19
N PRO A 212 17.73 -4.95 22.41
CA PRO A 212 18.51 -4.92 23.65
C PRO A 212 19.56 -6.01 23.70
N ASP A 213 20.67 -5.73 24.37
CA ASP A 213 21.78 -6.66 24.62
C ASP A 213 22.37 -7.29 23.35
N GLN A 214 22.16 -6.65 22.19
CA GLN A 214 22.57 -7.16 20.87
C GLN A 214 22.01 -8.54 20.54
N ALA A 215 20.87 -8.91 21.15
CA ALA A 215 20.17 -10.15 20.85
C ALA A 215 19.84 -10.22 19.34
N CYS A 216 19.91 -11.41 18.75
CA CYS A 216 19.60 -11.59 17.33
C CYS A 216 18.15 -12.00 17.07
N ASN A 217 17.43 -12.42 18.12
CA ASN A 217 16.07 -12.91 18.01
C ASN A 217 15.16 -12.21 19.02
N PHE A 218 13.95 -11.89 18.59
CA PHE A 218 12.89 -11.37 19.44
C PHE A 218 11.57 -12.07 19.12
N VAL A 219 10.85 -12.51 20.15
CA VAL A 219 9.49 -13.03 20.02
C VAL A 219 8.65 -12.40 21.13
N GLY A 220 7.76 -11.47 20.75
CA GLY A 220 7.01 -10.72 21.74
C GLY A 220 6.05 -9.72 21.13
N CYS A 221 5.37 -8.96 21.99
CA CYS A 221 4.46 -7.93 21.54
C CYS A 221 5.20 -6.60 21.39
N ALA A 222 5.34 -6.14 20.14
CA ALA A 222 6.06 -4.90 19.84
C ALA A 222 5.45 -3.64 20.49
N PHE A 223 4.18 -3.70 20.91
CA PHE A 223 3.47 -2.56 21.51
C PHE A 223 3.46 -2.60 23.04
N CYS A 224 3.41 -3.79 23.67
CA CYS A 224 3.49 -3.89 25.13
C CYS A 224 4.92 -3.78 25.66
N GLU A 225 5.90 -4.20 24.86
CA GLU A 225 7.32 -4.20 25.23
C GLU A 225 8.07 -3.01 24.65
N GLN A 226 7.33 -1.95 24.26
CA GLN A 226 7.90 -0.77 23.60
C GLN A 226 9.03 -0.12 24.40
N HIS A 227 8.93 -0.12 25.74
CA HIS A 227 9.99 0.39 26.62
C HIS A 227 11.33 -0.30 26.44
N ASN A 228 11.30 -1.60 26.17
CA ASN A 228 12.50 -2.40 26.00
C ASN A 228 12.95 -2.39 24.53
N LEU A 229 12.04 -2.17 23.58
CA LEU A 229 12.35 -2.24 22.15
C LEU A 229 12.97 -0.96 21.57
N GLY A 230 13.07 0.13 22.35
CA GLY A 230 13.79 1.34 21.98
C GLY A 230 13.44 1.85 20.58
N GLU A 231 14.44 1.97 19.70
CA GLU A 231 14.29 2.45 18.32
C GLU A 231 13.73 1.40 17.34
N CYS A 232 13.43 0.17 17.79
CA CYS A 232 12.87 -0.86 16.92
C CYS A 232 11.46 -0.55 16.46
N VAL A 233 10.73 0.36 17.08
CA VAL A 233 9.35 0.71 16.69
C VAL A 233 9.22 2.23 16.60
N ASN A 234 8.87 2.74 15.42
CA ASN A 234 8.75 4.17 15.17
C ASN A 234 7.36 4.55 14.66
N PHE A 235 6.69 5.41 15.44
CA PHE A 235 5.31 5.86 15.23
C PHE A 235 5.19 7.22 14.52
N ARG A 236 6.28 7.82 14.04
CA ARG A 236 6.30 9.16 13.42
C ARG A 236 5.27 9.33 12.30
N HIS A 237 4.94 8.26 11.59
CA HIS A 237 4.01 8.27 10.46
C HIS A 237 2.71 7.50 10.74
N ALA A 238 2.45 7.17 12.01
CA ALA A 238 1.29 6.38 12.41
C ALA A 238 -0.03 7.17 12.40
N PHE A 239 0.06 8.50 12.49
CA PHE A 239 -1.08 9.42 12.57
C PHE A 239 -1.24 10.28 11.32
N LEU A 240 -0.81 9.77 10.16
CA LEU A 240 -1.01 10.45 8.88
C LEU A 240 -2.48 10.36 8.45
N ASP A 241 -3.12 11.53 8.29
CA ASP A 241 -4.52 11.66 7.86
C ASP A 241 -4.67 11.88 6.35
N LYS A 242 -3.60 12.29 5.65
CA LYS A 242 -3.59 12.52 4.19
C LYS A 242 -2.50 11.67 3.53
N GLU A 243 -2.81 11.08 2.37
CA GLU A 243 -1.76 10.43 1.58
C GLU A 243 -0.77 11.49 1.09
N PRO A 244 0.54 11.21 1.11
CA PRO A 244 1.50 12.07 0.43
C PRO A 244 1.06 12.16 -1.03
N THR A 245 0.84 13.38 -1.50
CA THR A 245 0.18 13.65 -2.78
C THR A 245 0.95 12.98 -3.93
N ILE A 246 0.44 11.84 -4.40
CA ILE A 246 0.89 11.19 -5.64
C ILE A 246 0.34 12.06 -6.77
N GLY A 247 1.19 12.93 -7.30
CA GLY A 247 0.80 14.19 -7.98
C GLY A 247 -0.26 14.13 -9.09
N GLY A 248 -1.14 15.14 -9.04
CA GLY A 248 -2.04 15.68 -10.07
C GLY A 248 -3.03 16.63 -9.36
N SER A 249 -3.26 17.90 -9.69
CA SER A 249 -3.12 18.65 -10.94
C SER A 249 -3.01 20.17 -10.66
N ARG A 250 -2.48 20.93 -11.63
CA ARG A 250 -2.56 22.39 -11.70
C ARG A 250 -4.01 22.83 -11.97
N GLY A 251 -4.47 23.91 -11.30
CA GLY A 251 -5.77 24.59 -11.51
C GLY A 251 -6.95 23.86 -10.85
N THR A 252 -7.81 24.47 -10.03
CA THR A 252 -8.58 25.70 -10.30
C THR A 252 -9.05 26.32 -8.97
N ARG A 253 -9.02 27.66 -8.88
CA ARG A 253 -9.68 28.48 -7.86
C ARG A 253 -11.18 28.13 -7.75
N GLY A 254 -11.73 28.01 -6.54
CA GLY A 254 -13.18 27.92 -6.39
C GLY A 254 -13.73 27.51 -5.02
N ASN A 255 -13.63 28.42 -4.04
CA ASN A 255 -14.64 28.81 -3.05
C ASN A 255 -15.51 27.79 -2.25
N ARG A 256 -15.62 28.14 -0.95
CA ARG A 256 -16.75 27.96 -0.01
C ARG A 256 -17.03 26.59 0.63
N GLY A 257 -16.70 26.54 1.93
CA GLY A 257 -17.72 26.42 2.98
C GLY A 257 -17.95 25.01 3.52
N GLY A 258 -17.55 24.78 4.78
CA GLY A 258 -17.95 23.60 5.52
C GLY A 258 -17.36 23.57 6.93
N ARG A 259 -18.04 24.25 7.87
CA ARG A 259 -17.81 24.09 9.31
C ARG A 259 -17.99 22.61 9.69
N GLY A 260 -16.98 22.02 10.33
CA GLY A 260 -17.06 20.68 10.92
C GLY A 260 -16.23 20.61 12.19
N ARG A 261 -16.88 20.89 13.31
CA ARG A 261 -16.40 20.66 14.68
C ARG A 261 -16.23 19.15 14.90
N GLY A 262 -15.17 18.75 15.60
CA GLY A 262 -15.01 17.38 16.10
C GLY A 262 -13.56 16.99 16.32
N ARG A 263 -12.85 17.68 17.23
CA ARG A 263 -11.62 17.14 17.82
C ARG A 263 -12.04 15.98 18.72
N GLY A 264 -12.02 14.76 18.18
CA GLY A 264 -12.18 13.54 18.95
C GLY A 264 -10.94 13.36 19.82
N GLN A 265 -11.06 13.69 21.10
CA GLN A 265 -10.05 13.40 22.11
C GLN A 265 -9.97 11.86 22.25
N PRO A 266 -8.78 11.26 22.29
CA PRO A 266 -8.65 9.81 22.45
C PRO A 266 -9.20 9.38 23.83
N PRO A 267 -9.84 8.21 23.94
CA PRO A 267 -10.22 7.64 25.24
C PRO A 267 -8.96 7.44 26.11
N GLU A 268 -9.06 7.72 27.42
CA GLU A 268 -7.94 7.70 28.39
C GLU A 268 -7.08 6.43 28.35
N ALA A 269 -7.62 5.29 27.93
CA ALA A 269 -6.89 4.03 27.77
C ALA A 269 -5.79 4.04 26.69
N ILE A 270 -5.75 5.04 25.80
CA ILE A 270 -4.70 5.18 24.75
C ILE A 270 -3.63 6.22 25.13
N LEU A 271 -3.94 7.19 26.01
CA LEU A 271 -2.93 8.12 26.53
C LEU A 271 -1.81 7.38 27.27
N GLN A 272 -2.12 6.25 27.92
CA GLN A 272 -1.11 5.43 28.61
C GLN A 272 -0.16 4.63 27.69
N ILE A 273 -0.44 4.50 26.39
CA ILE A 273 0.45 3.79 25.44
C ILE A 273 1.45 4.77 24.79
N VAL A 274 1.12 6.06 24.70
CA VAL A 274 1.93 7.06 24.00
C VAL A 274 2.75 7.95 24.95
N THR A 275 2.36 8.08 26.23
CA THR A 275 2.99 9.02 27.18
C THR A 275 4.33 8.58 27.77
N THR A 276 4.83 7.40 27.41
CA THR A 276 6.09 6.89 27.97
C THR A 276 7.21 6.74 26.92
N SER A 277 7.01 7.28 25.71
CA SER A 277 8.10 7.52 24.75
C SER A 277 8.49 9.00 24.74
N PRO A 278 9.73 9.38 25.12
CA PRO A 278 10.20 10.76 25.11
C PRO A 278 10.15 11.43 23.72
N GLN A 279 9.90 10.66 22.65
CA GLN A 279 9.91 11.13 21.27
C GLN A 279 8.55 11.63 20.76
N ALA A 280 7.46 11.47 21.52
CA ALA A 280 6.12 11.94 21.12
C ALA A 280 5.76 13.34 21.66
N ALA A 281 6.55 13.88 22.60
CA ALA A 281 6.26 15.17 23.25
C ALA A 281 6.63 16.40 22.41
N GLY A 282 7.42 16.24 21.33
CA GLY A 282 7.94 17.36 20.54
C GLY A 282 7.13 17.75 19.29
N VAL A 283 5.92 17.22 19.09
CA VAL A 283 5.15 17.46 17.84
C VAL A 283 3.94 18.38 18.06
N LEU A 284 3.77 18.96 19.27
CA LEU A 284 2.65 19.87 19.56
C LEU A 284 3.06 21.33 19.78
N GLU A 285 4.35 21.66 19.74
CA GLU A 285 4.85 23.04 19.83
C GLU A 285 6.04 23.22 18.89
N GLY A 286 5.83 23.81 17.71
CA GLY A 286 6.94 24.15 16.81
C GLY A 286 6.63 24.15 15.31
N GLU A 287 5.59 24.89 14.88
CA GLU A 287 5.47 25.35 13.49
C GLU A 287 5.12 26.84 13.49
N GLU A 288 6.04 27.66 14.01
CA GLU A 288 6.18 29.07 13.63
C GLU A 288 7.69 29.36 13.63
N LEU A 289 8.35 29.19 12.47
CA LEU A 289 9.47 30.00 11.98
C LEU A 289 9.93 29.38 10.63
N GLU A 290 9.13 29.62 9.59
CA GLU A 290 9.64 29.61 8.22
C GLU A 290 10.43 30.90 7.97
N ASP A 291 11.44 30.78 7.11
CA ASP A 291 11.91 31.82 6.19
C ASP A 291 12.49 33.11 6.77
N LYS A 292 13.83 33.15 6.89
CA LYS A 292 14.66 34.35 6.66
C LYS A 292 16.17 34.02 6.63
N VAL A 293 16.64 33.28 5.64
CA VAL A 293 18.07 33.30 5.26
C VAL A 293 18.20 33.20 3.75
N GLU A 294 17.81 34.25 3.03
CA GLU A 294 18.32 34.50 1.69
C GLU A 294 18.09 35.96 1.28
N GLU A 295 18.74 36.90 1.97
CA GLU A 295 19.00 38.24 1.41
C GLU A 295 20.06 38.97 2.24
N ARG A 296 21.28 39.07 1.68
CA ARG A 296 22.26 40.18 1.80
C ARG A 296 23.68 39.68 1.57
N ALA A 297 24.12 39.76 0.32
CA ALA A 297 25.53 39.87 -0.02
C ALA A 297 25.67 40.71 -1.31
N VAL A 298 25.36 42.00 -1.21
CA VAL A 298 25.78 43.03 -2.17
C VAL A 298 26.01 44.33 -1.39
N GLU A 299 27.23 44.89 -1.53
CA GLU A 299 27.71 46.24 -1.15
C GLU A 299 27.79 46.53 0.37
N GLY A 300 28.90 47.02 0.95
CA GLY A 300 30.18 47.53 0.44
C GLY A 300 30.94 48.18 1.61
N ALA A 301 32.20 48.56 1.34
CA ALA A 301 33.20 49.21 2.20
C ALA A 301 34.09 48.31 3.06
#